data_AF-A0A4S4KWV2-F1
#
_entry.id   AF-A0A4S4KWV2-F1
#
_cell.length_a   1.000
_cell.length_b   1.000
_cell.length_c   1.000
_cell.angle_alpha   90.00
_cell.angle_beta   90.00
_cell.angle_gamma   90.00
#
_symmetry.space_group_name_H-M   'P 1'
#
loop_
_entity.id
_entity.type
_entity.pdbx_description
1 polymer ?
#
loop_
_entity_poly.entity_id
_entity_poly.type
_entity_poly.pdbx_seq_one_letter_code
_entity_poly.pdbx_strand_id
1 'polypeptide(L)'
;MVTKLSHGVQVEKMKRSDARVQTVTEALGGVIRTVKLFGWEQKMSERIDTQRQEELKAVRKTKLLWVATTLLTNLVPMVAMVVTFTVYTLIMKKELTASRVFSSVAVFETLQHHFKGVANIIPVVIQAKVAIDRINDFLLKVPTYCP
;
A
#
# COMPACT_ATOMS: atom_id res chain seq x y z
N MET A 1 -8.36 -9.57 -5.16
CA MET A 1 -7.19 -10.47 -5.29
C MET A 1 -5.88 -9.70 -5.08
N VAL A 2 -5.61 -8.64 -5.87
CA VAL A 2 -4.42 -7.78 -5.72
C VAL A 2 -4.30 -7.18 -4.30
N THR A 3 -5.41 -6.71 -3.72
CA THR A 3 -5.45 -6.18 -2.35
C THR A 3 -5.05 -7.20 -1.27
N LYS A 4 -5.43 -8.47 -1.41
CA LYS A 4 -5.04 -9.54 -0.47
C LYS A 4 -3.54 -9.86 -0.56
N LEU A 5 -2.99 -9.88 -1.78
CA LEU A 5 -1.56 -10.11 -2.01
C LEU A 5 -0.72 -8.95 -1.44
N SER A 6 -1.10 -7.71 -1.74
CA SER A 6 -0.45 -6.50 -1.20
C SER A 6 -0.52 -6.45 0.33
N HIS A 7 -1.65 -6.86 0.92
CA HIS A 7 -1.80 -6.96 2.36
C HIS A 7 -0.83 -7.99 2.96
N GLY A 8 -0.71 -9.19 2.38
CA GLY A 8 0.22 -10.21 2.84
C GLY A 8 1.69 -9.74 2.82
N VAL A 9 2.09 -9.06 1.74
CA VAL A 9 3.44 -8.48 1.61
C VAL A 9 3.67 -7.33 2.59
N GLN A 10 2.64 -6.52 2.87
CA GLN A 10 2.71 -5.45 3.87
C GLN A 10 2.88 -6.01 5.28
N VAL A 11 2.16 -7.09 5.62
CA VAL A 11 2.29 -7.77 6.92
C VAL A 11 3.69 -8.34 7.10
N GLU A 12 4.25 -9.00 6.07
CA GLU A 12 5.63 -9.52 6.15
C GLU A 12 6.65 -8.39 6.35
N LYS A 13 6.48 -7.27 5.62
CA LYS A 13 7.32 -6.09 5.83
C LYS A 13 7.22 -5.55 7.26
N MET A 14 6.02 -5.45 7.81
CA MET A 14 5.80 -4.98 9.19
C MET A 14 6.50 -5.90 10.20
N LYS A 15 6.33 -7.23 10.08
CA LYS A 15 7.01 -8.21 10.95
C LYS A 15 8.53 -8.05 10.95
N ARG A 16 9.15 -7.85 9.78
CA ARG A 16 10.61 -7.67 9.66
C ARG A 16 11.07 -6.36 10.27
N SER A 17 10.31 -5.28 10.06
CA SER A 17 10.57 -3.97 10.66
C SER A 17 10.47 -4.04 12.19
N ASP A 18 9.44 -4.69 12.73
CA ASP A 18 9.23 -4.83 14.17
C ASP A 18 10.35 -5.63 14.82
N ALA A 19 10.78 -6.74 14.21
CA ALA A 19 11.90 -7.55 14.70
C ALA A 19 13.22 -6.75 14.78
N ARG A 20 13.50 -5.89 13.79
CA ARG A 20 14.67 -4.99 13.83
C ARG A 20 14.55 -3.98 14.96
N VAL A 21 13.40 -3.31 15.07
CA VAL A 21 13.16 -2.29 16.12
C VAL A 21 13.28 -2.90 17.51
N GLN A 22 12.76 -4.11 17.71
CA GLN A 22 12.93 -4.85 18.95
C GLN A 22 14.41 -5.10 19.26
N THR A 23 15.17 -5.62 18.29
CA THR A 23 16.61 -5.93 18.48
C THR A 23 17.42 -4.68 18.81
N VAL A 24 17.14 -3.56 18.15
CA VAL A 24 17.79 -2.27 18.43
C VAL A 24 17.42 -1.77 19.84
N THR A 25 16.15 -1.90 20.22
CA THR A 25 15.67 -1.51 21.55
C THR A 25 16.35 -2.33 22.65
N GLU A 26 16.47 -3.64 22.47
CA GLU A 26 17.19 -4.53 23.40
C GLU A 26 18.67 -4.15 23.52
N ALA A 27 19.33 -3.87 22.39
CA ALA A 27 20.74 -3.49 22.36
C ALA A 27 21.02 -2.17 23.09
N LEU A 28 20.17 -1.16 22.88
CA LEU A 28 20.34 0.17 23.46
C LEU A 28 19.85 0.26 24.92
N GLY A 29 18.73 -0.40 25.24
CA GLY A 29 18.07 -0.28 26.54
C GLY A 29 18.51 -1.32 27.58
N GLY A 30 18.88 -2.53 27.16
CA GLY A 30 19.11 -3.65 28.08
C GLY A 30 20.58 -4.02 28.32
N VAL A 31 21.42 -3.96 27.27
CA VAL A 31 22.76 -4.57 27.30
C VAL A 31 23.89 -3.65 26.82
N ILE A 32 23.64 -2.36 26.62
CA ILE A 32 24.65 -1.42 26.08
C ILE A 32 25.95 -1.35 26.89
N ARG A 33 25.88 -1.40 28.22
CA ARG A 33 27.06 -1.40 29.10
C ARG A 33 27.91 -2.66 28.89
N THR A 34 27.27 -3.83 28.81
CA THR A 34 27.91 -5.11 28.53
C THR A 34 28.57 -5.10 27.15
N VAL A 35 27.87 -4.61 26.13
CA VAL A 35 28.39 -4.52 24.76
C VAL A 35 29.66 -3.67 24.70
N LYS A 36 29.69 -2.52 25.41
CA LYS A 36 30.87 -1.65 25.49
C LYS A 36 32.03 -2.29 26.27
N LEU A 37 31.74 -2.92 27.41
CA LEU A 37 32.76 -3.56 28.26
C LEU A 37 33.47 -4.73 27.55
N PHE A 38 32.74 -5.50 26.75
CA PHE A 38 33.28 -6.66 26.03
C PHE A 38 33.66 -6.37 24.56
N GLY A 39 33.49 -5.14 24.08
CA GLY A 39 33.79 -4.77 22.69
C GLY A 39 32.93 -5.48 21.64
N TRP A 40 31.68 -5.84 21.98
CA TRP A 40 30.76 -6.59 21.09
C TRP A 40 30.03 -5.74 20.05
N GLU A 41 30.42 -4.48 19.89
CA GLU A 41 29.76 -3.53 18.99
C GLU A 41 29.68 -4.04 17.56
N GLN A 42 30.78 -4.60 17.06
CA GLN A 42 30.85 -5.13 15.70
C GLN A 42 29.89 -6.31 15.50
N LYS A 43 29.85 -7.26 16.44
CA LYS A 43 28.91 -8.40 16.38
C LYS A 43 27.45 -7.95 16.43
N MET A 44 27.14 -6.93 17.23
CA MET A 44 25.79 -6.38 17.30
C MET A 44 25.41 -5.65 16.00
N SER A 45 26.35 -4.90 15.43
CA SER A 45 26.18 -4.23 14.14
C SER A 45 25.89 -5.23 13.01
N GLU A 46 26.66 -6.31 12.92
CA GLU A 46 26.45 -7.40 11.95
C GLU A 46 25.07 -8.07 12.12
N ARG A 47 24.62 -8.28 13.35
CA ARG A 47 23.28 -8.81 13.64
C ARG A 47 22.17 -7.87 13.17
N ILE A 48 22.32 -6.56 13.37
CA ILE A 48 21.34 -5.56 12.89
C ILE A 48 21.37 -5.48 11.36
N ASP A 49 22.55 -5.55 10.75
CA ASP A 49 22.68 -5.46 9.30
C ASP A 49 22.03 -6.67 8.59
N THR A 50 22.23 -7.88 9.09
CA THR A 50 21.55 -9.08 8.55
C THR A 50 20.03 -8.95 8.59
N GLN A 51 19.45 -8.43 9.68
CA GLN A 51 18.02 -8.14 9.77
C GLN A 51 17.59 -7.04 8.79
N ARG A 52 18.41 -6.00 8.63
CA ARG A 52 18.17 -4.91 7.69
C ARG A 52 18.15 -5.39 6.24
N GLN A 53 19.02 -6.33 5.86
CA GLN A 53 19.02 -6.91 4.51
C GLN A 53 17.71 -7.66 4.22
N GLU A 54 17.19 -8.43 5.18
CA GLU A 54 15.90 -9.11 5.04
C GLU A 54 14.72 -8.13 4.96
N GLU A 55 14.73 -7.06 5.77
CA GLU A 55 13.75 -5.98 5.68
C GLU A 55 13.78 -5.30 4.30
N LEU A 56 14.97 -4.98 3.78
CA LEU A 56 15.13 -4.35 2.48
C LEU A 56 14.61 -5.23 1.33
N LYS A 57 14.80 -6.55 1.41
CA LYS A 57 14.20 -7.50 0.44
C LYS A 57 12.67 -7.42 0.47
N ALA A 58 12.07 -7.39 1.66
CA ALA A 58 10.61 -7.24 1.81
C ALA A 58 10.13 -5.89 1.26
N VAL A 59 10.81 -4.80 1.62
CA VAL A 59 10.52 -3.45 1.11
C VAL A 59 10.59 -3.38 -0.41
N ARG A 60 11.62 -3.97 -1.02
CA ARG A 60 11.79 -4.01 -2.47
C ARG A 60 10.64 -4.75 -3.15
N LYS A 61 10.21 -5.89 -2.59
CA LYS A 61 9.02 -6.62 -3.08
C LYS A 61 7.75 -5.76 -2.99
N THR A 62 7.51 -5.09 -1.87
CA THR A 62 6.36 -4.19 -1.72
C THR A 62 6.39 -3.07 -2.75
N LYS A 63 7.55 -2.44 -2.96
CA LYS A 63 7.72 -1.34 -3.93
C LYS A 63 7.53 -1.82 -5.36
N LEU A 64 8.05 -3.00 -5.73
CA LEU A 64 7.86 -3.56 -7.06
C LEU A 64 6.39 -3.83 -7.36
N LEU A 65 5.65 -4.41 -6.40
CA LEU A 65 4.20 -4.61 -6.53
C LEU A 65 3.44 -3.30 -6.66
N TRP A 66 3.84 -2.28 -5.90
CA TRP A 66 3.24 -0.95 -6.00
C TRP A 66 3.44 -0.33 -7.38
N VAL A 67 4.68 -0.36 -7.90
CA VAL A 67 4.97 0.13 -9.27
C VAL A 67 4.16 -0.63 -10.32
N ALA A 68 4.13 -1.95 -10.26
CA ALA A 68 3.35 -2.77 -11.19
C ALA A 68 1.85 -2.43 -11.16
N THR A 69 1.29 -2.25 -9.95
CA THR A 69 -0.12 -1.88 -9.78
C THR A 69 -0.41 -0.49 -10.35
N THR A 70 0.45 0.49 -10.09
CA THR A 70 0.31 1.86 -10.61
C THR A 70 0.40 1.88 -12.14
N LEU A 71 1.33 1.13 -12.72
CA LEU A 71 1.45 1.01 -14.18
C LEU A 71 0.18 0.43 -14.79
N LEU A 72 -0.33 -0.69 -14.27
CA LEU A 72 -1.57 -1.30 -14.75
C LEU A 72 -2.75 -0.33 -14.63
N THR A 73 -2.86 0.37 -13.51
CA THR A 73 -3.96 1.32 -13.23
C THR A 73 -3.94 2.53 -14.18
N ASN A 74 -2.78 2.90 -14.74
CA ASN A 74 -2.64 3.97 -15.72
C ASN A 74 -2.73 3.47 -17.17
N LEU A 75 -2.28 2.24 -17.45
CA LEU A 75 -2.34 1.65 -18.80
C LEU A 75 -3.76 1.24 -19.20
N VAL A 76 -4.56 0.70 -18.28
CA VAL A 76 -5.94 0.27 -18.55
C VAL A 76 -6.78 1.36 -19.24
N PRO A 77 -6.87 2.60 -18.71
CA PRO A 77 -7.66 3.63 -19.36
C PRO A 77 -7.06 4.10 -20.70
N MET A 78 -5.73 4.13 -20.82
CA MET A 78 -5.06 4.45 -22.08
C MET A 78 -5.45 3.45 -23.17
N VAL A 79 -5.40 2.15 -22.87
CA VAL A 79 -5.83 1.08 -23.79
C VAL A 79 -7.31 1.20 -24.11
N ALA A 80 -8.17 1.45 -23.11
CA ALA A 80 -9.60 1.64 -23.33
C ALA A 80 -9.91 2.81 -24.29
N MET A 81 -9.18 3.92 -24.15
CA MET A 81 -9.30 5.08 -25.03
C MET A 81 -8.86 4.76 -26.46
N VAL A 82 -7.72 4.08 -26.63
CA VAL A 82 -7.25 3.61 -27.95
C VAL A 82 -8.30 2.71 -28.60
N VAL A 83 -8.80 1.70 -27.88
CA VAL A 83 -9.83 0.78 -28.38
C VAL A 83 -11.10 1.54 -28.80
N THR A 84 -11.51 2.54 -28.02
CA THR A 84 -12.71 3.36 -28.33
C THR A 84 -12.52 4.13 -29.65
N PHE A 85 -11.37 4.77 -29.86
CA PHE A 85 -11.09 5.47 -31.11
C PHE A 85 -10.89 4.53 -32.30
N THR A 86 -10.26 3.37 -32.08
CA THR A 86 -10.13 2.32 -33.11
C THR A 86 -11.49 1.80 -33.56
N VAL A 87 -12.41 1.54 -32.64
CA VAL A 87 -13.79 1.13 -32.96
C VAL A 87 -14.54 2.23 -33.68
N TYR A 88 -14.41 3.48 -33.25
CA TYR A 88 -15.07 4.63 -33.87
C TYR A 88 -14.64 4.84 -35.33
N THR A 89 -13.35 4.65 -35.63
CA THR A 89 -12.82 4.82 -36.99
C THR A 89 -13.13 3.61 -37.88
N LEU A 90 -12.83 2.39 -37.42
CA LEU A 90 -12.95 1.19 -38.25
C LEU A 90 -14.40 0.72 -38.44
N ILE A 91 -15.22 0.76 -37.39
CA ILE A 91 -16.58 0.20 -37.42
C ILE A 91 -17.59 1.27 -37.85
N MET A 92 -17.57 2.45 -37.22
CA MET A 92 -18.51 3.51 -37.54
C MET A 92 -18.13 4.32 -38.80
N LYS A 93 -16.91 4.13 -39.35
CA LYS A 93 -16.39 4.85 -40.53
C LYS A 93 -16.52 6.37 -40.43
N LYS A 94 -16.45 6.92 -39.22
CA LYS A 94 -16.55 8.36 -38.96
C LYS A 94 -15.16 8.98 -38.90
N GLU A 95 -15.05 10.20 -39.39
CA GLU A 95 -13.80 10.95 -39.36
C GLU A 95 -13.42 11.38 -37.95
N LEU A 96 -12.14 11.17 -37.62
CA LEU A 96 -11.55 11.50 -36.33
C LEU A 96 -10.95 12.92 -36.40
N THR A 97 -11.79 13.93 -36.22
CA THR A 97 -11.33 15.32 -36.15
C THR A 97 -10.63 15.59 -34.82
N ALA A 98 -9.54 16.36 -34.83
CA ALA A 98 -8.77 16.72 -33.63
C ALA A 98 -9.66 17.28 -32.50
N SER A 99 -10.62 18.14 -32.82
CA SER A 99 -11.58 18.69 -31.84
C SER A 99 -12.33 17.59 -31.06
N ARG A 100 -12.82 16.54 -31.74
CA ARG A 100 -13.55 15.45 -31.09
C ARG A 100 -12.64 14.59 -30.20
N VAL A 101 -11.41 14.37 -30.63
CA VAL A 101 -10.41 13.61 -29.86
C VAL A 101 -10.11 14.33 -28.56
N PHE A 102 -9.76 15.63 -28.61
CA PHE A 102 -9.45 16.41 -27.42
C PHE A 102 -10.64 16.49 -26.44
N SER A 103 -11.85 16.74 -26.93
CA SER A 103 -13.04 16.73 -26.06
C SER A 103 -13.29 15.37 -25.42
N SER A 104 -13.12 14.28 -26.17
CA SER A 104 -13.34 12.93 -25.63
C SER A 104 -12.28 12.54 -24.59
N VAL A 105 -11.00 12.86 -24.84
CA VAL A 105 -9.90 12.63 -23.90
C VAL A 105 -10.18 13.31 -22.56
N ALA A 106 -10.57 14.59 -22.56
CA ALA A 106 -10.89 15.33 -21.33
C ALA A 106 -12.05 14.69 -20.54
N VAL A 107 -13.08 14.19 -21.23
CA VAL A 107 -14.19 13.47 -20.59
C VAL A 107 -13.71 12.14 -19.99
N PHE A 108 -12.90 11.38 -20.73
CA PHE A 108 -12.32 10.13 -20.23
C PHE A 108 -11.44 10.35 -19.00
N GLU A 109 -10.59 11.37 -18.98
CA GLU A 109 -9.76 11.71 -17.81
C GLU A 109 -10.59 12.06 -16.59
N THR A 110 -11.62 12.90 -16.78
CA THR A 110 -12.54 13.29 -15.72
C THR A 110 -13.26 12.05 -15.15
N LEU A 111 -13.80 11.20 -16.02
CA LEU A 111 -14.51 10.00 -15.62
C LEU A 111 -13.59 9.05 -14.83
N GLN A 112 -12.37 8.83 -15.32
CA GLN A 112 -11.37 8.01 -14.64
C GLN A 112 -11.04 8.53 -13.23
N HIS A 113 -10.94 9.85 -13.07
CA HIS A 113 -10.68 10.45 -11.77
C HIS A 113 -11.80 10.11 -10.77
N HIS A 114 -13.06 10.25 -11.17
CA HIS A 114 -14.21 9.89 -10.34
C HIS A 114 -14.24 8.40 -9.99
N PHE A 115 -14.02 7.51 -10.97
CA PHE A 115 -13.97 6.07 -10.72
C PHE A 115 -12.85 5.69 -9.73
N LYS A 116 -11.65 6.28 -9.88
CA LYS A 116 -10.54 6.08 -8.93
C LYS A 116 -10.91 6.57 -7.54
N GLY A 117 -11.57 7.73 -7.44
CA GLY A 117 -12.07 8.28 -6.18
C GLY A 117 -13.02 7.33 -5.47
N VAL A 118 -14.05 6.83 -6.17
CA VAL A 118 -15.02 5.88 -5.61
C VAL A 118 -14.34 4.59 -5.16
N ALA A 119 -13.45 4.02 -5.99
CA ALA A 119 -12.72 2.81 -5.64
C ALA A 119 -11.83 2.96 -4.40
N ASN A 120 -11.29 4.15 -4.16
CA ASN A 120 -10.46 4.45 -2.99
C ASN A 120 -11.29 4.66 -1.71
N ILE A 121 -12.53 5.14 -1.83
CA ILE A 121 -13.41 5.37 -0.66
C ILE A 121 -13.93 4.06 -0.08
N ILE A 122 -14.19 3.04 -0.91
CA ILE A 122 -14.77 1.76 -0.45
C ILE A 122 -13.94 1.11 0.67
N PRO A 123 -12.60 0.91 0.55
CA PRO A 123 -11.79 0.36 1.64
C PRO A 123 -11.81 1.22 2.91
N VAL A 124 -11.84 2.54 2.76
CA VAL A 124 -11.87 3.48 3.89
C VAL A 124 -13.16 3.32 4.69
N VAL A 125 -14.30 3.20 4.01
CA VAL A 125 -15.60 2.98 4.67
C VAL A 125 -15.63 1.63 5.39
N ILE A 126 -15.08 0.57 4.77
CA ILE A 126 -14.99 -0.75 5.42
C ILE A 126 -14.10 -0.68 6.67
N GLN A 127 -12.95 -0.01 6.60
CA GLN A 127 -12.07 0.17 7.75
C GLN A 127 -12.72 1.02 8.85
N ALA A 128 -13.42 2.10 8.48
CA ALA A 128 -14.16 2.95 9.41
C ALA A 128 -15.24 2.16 10.15
N LYS A 129 -15.98 1.29 9.44
CA LYS A 129 -16.96 0.39 10.07
C LYS A 129 -16.29 -0.52 11.11
N VAL A 130 -15.22 -1.22 10.73
CA VAL A 130 -14.50 -2.12 11.65
C VAL A 130 -13.92 -1.35 12.85
N ALA A 131 -13.50 -0.10 12.66
CA ALA A 131 -13.03 0.74 13.76
C ALA A 131 -14.17 1.13 14.72
N ILE A 132 -15.34 1.50 14.19
CA ILE A 132 -16.53 1.82 14.98
C ILE A 132 -17.00 0.58 15.77
N ASP A 133 -17.03 -0.60 15.13
CA ASP A 133 -17.42 -1.85 15.80
C ASP A 133 -16.53 -2.12 17.03
N ARG A 134 -15.21 -1.90 16.93
CA ARG A 134 -14.28 -2.05 18.07
C ARG A 134 -14.52 -1.04 19.19
N ILE A 135 -14.85 0.21 18.85
CA ILE A 135 -15.16 1.24 19.84
C ILE A 135 -16.45 0.87 20.57
N ASN A 136 -17.46 0.41 19.83
CA ASN A 136 -18.72 -0.04 20.39
C ASN A 136 -18.52 -1.22 21.36
N ASP A 137 -17.73 -2.22 20.96
CA ASP A 137 -17.38 -3.36 21.82
C ASP A 137 -16.63 -2.93 23.09
N PHE A 138 -15.76 -1.92 23.01
CA PHE A 138 -15.05 -1.38 24.17
C PHE A 138 -16.00 -0.66 25.13
N LEU A 139 -16.89 0.19 24.61
CA LEU A 139 -17.85 0.95 25.41
C LEU A 139 -18.89 0.04 26.10
N LEU A 140 -19.35 -1.01 25.42
CA LEU A 140 -20.29 -1.99 25.97
C LEU A 140 -19.66 -2.95 26.98
N LYS A 141 -18.33 -3.11 26.97
CA LYS A 141 -17.58 -3.93 27.93
C LYS A 141 -17.22 -3.21 29.23
N VAL A 142 -17.51 -1.91 29.37
CA VAL A 142 -17.29 -1.21 30.64
C VAL A 142 -18.30 -1.76 31.66
N PRO A 143 -17.87 -2.46 32.73
CA PRO A 143 -18.79 -2.91 33.74
C PRO A 143 -19.35 -1.67 34.45
N THR A 144 -20.68 -1.58 34.54
CA THR A 144 -21.36 -0.71 35.49
C THR A 144 -21.05 -1.17 36.90
N TYR A 145 -19.84 -0.90 37.38
CA TYR A 145 -19.52 -0.88 38.79
C TYR A 145 -19.63 0.58 39.23
N CYS A 146 -20.80 0.95 39.74
CA CYS A 146 -20.88 1.96 40.79
C CYS A 146 -21.22 1.20 42.08
N PRO A 147 -20.50 1.42 43.19
CA PRO A 147 -20.83 0.84 44.50
C PRO A 147 -22.23 1.25 44.97
#